data_AF-A0A2G5SIC3-F1
#
_entry.id   AF-A0A2G5SIC3-F1
#
_cell.length_a   1.000
_cell.length_b   1.000
_cell.length_c   1.000
_cell.angle_alpha   90.00
_cell.angle_beta   90.00
_cell.angle_gamma   90.00
#
_symmetry.space_group_name_H-M   'P 1'
#
loop_
_entity.id
_entity.type
_entity.pdbx_description
1 polymer ?
#
loop_
_entity_poly.entity_id
_entity_poly.type
_entity_poly.pdbx_seq_one_letter_code
_entity_poly.pdbx_strand_id
1 'polypeptide(L)'
;MESIPEFLKSNDHHLKFCILYEVAQKKPIFDSYRTFCDTVGPDAMEYPDFEFWYHRFSLGELDFDYDRSMDPVPKTLMDMPVNLVVKIAGNLTSSERQDKNFTIIVSNCFQKFPSIHEPRHQRTHKGVT
;
A
#
# COMPACT_ATOMS: atom_id res chain seq x y z
N MET A 1 -29.88 12.84 17.08
CA MET A 1 -28.53 13.30 17.49
C MET A 1 -27.59 12.50 16.63
N GLU A 2 -26.86 13.13 15.71
CA GLU A 2 -25.85 12.41 14.93
C GLU A 2 -24.76 11.89 15.88
N SER A 3 -24.29 10.67 15.63
CA SER A 3 -23.19 10.09 16.39
C SER A 3 -21.87 10.79 16.04
N ILE A 4 -20.90 10.77 16.96
CA ILE A 4 -19.57 11.39 16.71
C ILE A 4 -18.94 10.87 15.42
N PRO A 5 -18.94 9.55 15.12
CA PRO A 5 -18.40 9.04 13.85
C PRO A 5 -19.12 9.60 12.61
N GLU A 6 -20.44 9.73 12.63
CA GLU A 6 -21.21 10.32 11.51
C GLU A 6 -20.84 11.80 11.31
N PHE A 7 -20.70 12.56 12.40
CA PHE A 7 -20.25 13.96 12.33
C PHE A 7 -18.83 14.08 11.77
N LEU A 8 -17.90 13.21 12.18
CA LEU A 8 -16.54 13.20 11.65
C LEU A 8 -16.51 12.86 10.15
N LYS A 9 -17.35 11.92 9.69
CA LYS A 9 -17.46 11.56 8.26
C LYS A 9 -18.13 12.63 7.40
N SER A 10 -18.94 13.50 8.00
CA SER A 10 -19.68 14.53 7.25
C SER A 10 -18.78 15.57 6.56
N ASN A 11 -17.52 15.70 6.98
CA ASN A 11 -16.57 16.65 6.43
C ASN A 11 -15.16 16.05 6.38
N ASP A 12 -14.56 16.08 5.20
CA ASP A 12 -13.19 15.62 4.95
C ASP A 12 -12.15 16.33 5.84
N HIS A 13 -12.35 17.61 6.18
CA HIS A 13 -11.48 18.31 7.12
C HIS A 13 -11.50 17.68 8.52
N HIS A 14 -12.64 17.21 9.01
CA HIS A 14 -12.71 16.55 10.32
C HIS A 14 -11.88 15.26 10.34
N LEU A 15 -11.93 14.47 9.26
CA LEU A 15 -11.10 13.28 9.10
C LEU A 15 -9.62 13.67 9.12
N LYS A 16 -9.22 14.67 8.32
CA LYS A 16 -7.84 15.18 8.29
C LYS A 16 -7.36 15.69 9.64
N PHE A 17 -8.21 16.35 10.43
CA PHE A 17 -7.86 16.77 11.79
C PHE A 17 -7.60 15.58 12.72
N CYS A 18 -8.36 14.48 12.57
CA CYS A 18 -8.08 13.25 13.30
C CYS A 18 -6.70 12.68 12.92
N ILE A 19 -6.34 12.73 11.64
CA ILE A 19 -5.01 12.31 11.15
C ILE A 19 -3.91 13.22 11.74
N LEU A 20 -4.11 14.54 11.71
CA LEU A 20 -3.17 15.51 12.29
C LEU A 20 -2.97 15.27 13.79
N TYR A 21 -4.04 14.94 14.52
CA TYR A 21 -3.96 14.61 15.95
C TYR A 21 -3.13 13.35 16.21
N GLU A 22 -3.25 12.33 15.35
CA GLU A 22 -2.43 11.12 15.40
C GLU A 22 -0.94 11.41 15.10
N VAL A 23 -0.66 12.27 14.10
CA VAL A 23 0.69 12.76 13.79
C VAL A 23 1.30 13.53 14.97
N ALA A 24 0.52 14.40 15.60
CA ALA A 24 0.96 15.19 16.76
C ALA A 24 1.37 14.29 17.95
N GLN A 25 0.72 13.14 18.10
CA GLN A 25 1.08 12.12 19.08
C GLN A 25 2.31 11.28 18.70
N LYS A 26 2.84 11.45 17.48
CA LYS A 26 4.00 10.70 16.94
C LYS A 26 3.80 9.19 16.98
N LYS A 27 2.55 8.73 16.84
CA LYS A 27 2.24 7.31 16.75
C LYS A 27 2.75 6.74 15.43
N PRO A 28 3.14 5.46 15.35
CA PRO A 28 3.45 4.84 14.07
C PRO A 28 2.22 4.86 13.14
N ILE A 29 2.44 5.12 11.85
CA ILE A 29 1.37 5.32 10.85
C ILE A 29 0.33 4.18 10.83
N PHE A 30 0.78 2.93 10.94
CA PHE A 30 -0.11 1.77 10.93
C PHE A 30 -0.96 1.69 12.20
N ASP A 31 -0.40 2.07 13.36
CA ASP A 31 -1.13 2.11 14.63
C ASP A 31 -2.16 3.24 14.62
N SER A 32 -1.79 4.38 14.02
CA SER A 32 -2.69 5.52 13.81
C SER A 32 -3.85 5.18 12.90
N TYR A 33 -3.61 4.47 11.78
CA TYR A 33 -4.69 4.05 10.89
C TYR A 33 -5.67 3.10 11.59
N ARG A 34 -5.15 2.13 12.36
CA ARG A 34 -6.00 1.22 13.13
C ARG A 34 -6.86 1.98 14.15
N THR A 35 -6.25 2.87 14.92
CA THR A 35 -6.97 3.71 15.90
C THR A 35 -8.02 4.60 15.23
N PHE A 36 -7.69 5.17 14.07
CA PHE A 36 -8.60 5.99 13.27
C PHE A 36 -9.81 5.16 12.81
N CYS A 37 -9.60 3.97 12.23
CA CYS A 37 -10.67 3.08 11.80
C CYS A 37 -11.53 2.58 12.97
N ASP A 38 -10.93 2.28 14.13
CA ASP A 38 -11.65 1.85 15.33
C ASP A 38 -12.55 2.98 15.88
N THR A 39 -12.14 4.24 15.71
CA THR A 39 -12.84 5.41 16.26
C THR A 39 -13.89 5.95 15.29
N VAL A 40 -13.52 6.13 14.02
CA VAL A 40 -14.35 6.79 13.00
C VAL A 40 -15.10 5.77 12.14
N GLY A 41 -14.57 4.56 11.99
CA GLY A 41 -15.11 3.50 11.16
C GLY A 41 -14.19 3.18 9.97
N PRO A 42 -14.13 1.91 9.53
CA PRO A 42 -13.24 1.47 8.45
C PRO A 42 -13.65 2.00 7.06
N ASP A 43 -14.88 2.45 6.91
CA ASP A 43 -15.45 3.07 5.71
C ASP A 43 -15.18 4.57 5.63
N ALA A 44 -14.52 5.18 6.63
CA ALA A 44 -14.28 6.61 6.67
C ALA A 44 -13.21 7.08 5.66
N MET A 45 -12.12 6.31 5.52
CA MET A 45 -11.02 6.62 4.61
C MET A 45 -10.19 5.37 4.32
N GLU A 46 -9.83 5.17 3.05
CA GLU A 46 -8.93 4.09 2.68
C GLU A 46 -7.49 4.35 3.15
N TYR A 47 -6.72 3.28 3.38
CA TYR A 47 -5.35 3.39 3.86
C TYR A 47 -4.45 4.28 2.98
N PRO A 48 -4.47 4.20 1.62
CA PRO A 48 -3.62 5.06 0.80
C PRO A 48 -3.89 6.56 0.96
N ASP A 49 -5.16 6.93 1.15
CA ASP A 49 -5.55 8.33 1.37
C ASP A 49 -5.12 8.80 2.77
N PHE A 50 -5.31 7.95 3.77
CA PHE A 50 -4.83 8.20 5.13
C PHE A 50 -3.31 8.37 5.16
N GLU A 51 -2.58 7.45 4.54
CA GLU A 51 -1.11 7.43 4.50
C GLU A 51 -0.55 8.69 3.86
N PHE A 52 -1.17 9.13 2.77
CA PHE A 52 -0.84 10.36 2.09
C PHE A 52 -0.95 11.60 3.00
N TRP A 53 -2.10 11.79 3.65
CA TRP A 53 -2.30 12.92 4.57
C TRP A 53 -1.40 12.82 5.80
N TYR A 54 -1.20 11.61 6.33
CA TYR A 54 -0.33 11.37 7.47
C TYR A 54 1.12 11.82 7.19
N HIS A 55 1.68 11.41 6.05
CA HIS A 55 3.03 11.79 5.65
C HIS A 55 3.15 13.29 5.41
N ARG A 56 2.17 13.89 4.72
CA ARG A 56 2.15 15.33 4.47
C ARG A 56 2.14 16.14 5.76
N PHE A 57 1.24 15.81 6.69
CA PHE A 57 1.18 16.47 8.00
C PHE A 57 2.43 16.21 8.85
N SER A 58 3.05 15.03 8.73
CA SER A 58 4.33 14.73 9.40
C SER A 58 5.49 15.62 8.93
N LEU A 59 5.40 16.16 7.70
CA LEU A 59 6.35 17.12 7.14
C LEU A 59 6.01 18.59 7.49
N GLY A 60 4.89 18.83 8.18
CA GLY A 60 4.42 20.17 8.55
C GLY A 60 3.65 20.89 7.44
N GLU A 61 3.32 20.21 6.35
CA GLU A 61 2.49 20.75 5.26
C GLU A 61 1.01 20.69 5.66
N LEU A 62 0.50 21.74 6.29
CA LEU A 62 -0.86 21.80 6.86
C LEU A 62 -1.88 22.45 5.91
N ASP A 63 -1.72 22.29 4.59
CA ASP A 63 -2.74 22.68 3.63
C ASP A 63 -3.77 21.55 3.49
N PHE A 64 -4.92 21.72 4.16
CA PHE A 64 -6.00 20.74 4.17
C PHE A 64 -6.75 20.67 2.83
N ASP A 65 -6.61 21.68 1.96
CA ASP A 65 -7.30 21.77 0.68
C ASP A 65 -6.41 21.41 -0.51
N TYR A 66 -5.22 20.83 -0.23
CA TYR A 66 -4.29 20.44 -1.29
C TYR A 66 -4.94 19.56 -2.34
N ASP A 67 -4.84 20.00 -3.61
CA ASP A 67 -5.35 19.29 -4.76
C ASP A 67 -4.39 18.17 -5.21
N ARG A 68 -4.81 16.93 -4.96
CA ARG A 68 -4.08 15.71 -5.33
C ARG A 68 -4.11 15.41 -6.83
N SER A 69 -4.91 16.12 -7.62
CA SER A 69 -5.04 15.85 -9.06
C SER A 69 -3.74 16.13 -9.83
N MET A 70 -2.85 16.93 -9.25
CA MET A 70 -1.53 17.23 -9.80
C MET A 70 -0.47 16.20 -9.41
N ASP A 71 -0.74 15.34 -8.42
CA ASP A 71 0.21 14.33 -8.00
C ASP A 71 0.23 13.17 -9.01
N PRO A 72 1.39 12.53 -9.24
CA PRO A 72 1.46 11.33 -10.05
C PRO A 72 0.53 10.25 -9.50
N VAL A 73 -0.19 9.56 -10.40
CA VAL A 73 -1.05 8.43 -10.02
C VAL A 73 -0.24 7.44 -9.18
N PRO A 74 -0.71 7.09 -7.96
CA PRO A 74 -0.03 6.13 -7.11
C PRO A 74 0.19 4.82 -7.87
N LYS A 75 1.45 4.38 -7.95
CA LYS A 75 1.80 3.11 -8.56
C LYS A 75 1.65 2.00 -7.53
N THR A 76 1.01 0.93 -7.95
CA THR A 76 0.89 -0.30 -7.16
C THR A 76 2.08 -1.21 -7.45
N LEU A 77 2.28 -2.24 -6.62
CA LEU A 77 3.23 -3.31 -6.91
C LEU A 77 2.98 -3.98 -8.27
N MET A 78 1.74 -3.93 -8.77
CA MET A 78 1.33 -4.50 -10.06
C MET A 78 1.83 -3.69 -11.26
N ASP A 79 2.23 -2.43 -11.05
CA ASP A 79 2.79 -1.56 -12.09
C ASP A 79 4.31 -1.74 -12.22
N MET A 80 4.92 -2.55 -11.33
CA MET A 80 6.34 -2.86 -11.38
C MET A 80 6.62 -3.94 -12.44
N PRO A 81 7.68 -3.78 -13.25
CA PRO A 81 8.16 -4.86 -14.12
C PRO A 81 8.36 -6.17 -13.36
N VAL A 82 7.83 -7.27 -13.88
CA VAL A 82 7.82 -8.58 -13.19
C VAL A 82 9.23 -9.06 -12.85
N ASN A 83 10.24 -8.76 -13.68
CA ASN A 83 11.62 -9.12 -13.37
C ASN A 83 12.14 -8.49 -12.07
N LEU A 84 11.67 -7.28 -11.73
CA LEU A 84 11.98 -6.62 -10.47
C LEU A 84 11.20 -7.26 -9.31
N VAL A 85 9.91 -7.57 -9.50
CA VAL A 85 9.10 -8.28 -8.50
C VAL A 85 9.73 -9.63 -8.13
N VAL A 86 10.18 -10.39 -9.13
CA VAL A 86 10.88 -11.67 -8.94
C VAL A 86 12.19 -11.48 -8.19
N LYS A 87 12.95 -10.44 -8.51
CA LYS A 87 14.22 -10.15 -7.82
C LYS A 87 14.00 -9.77 -6.36
N ILE A 88 12.98 -8.97 -6.06
CA ILE A 88 12.58 -8.62 -4.69
C ILE A 88 12.15 -9.90 -3.94
N ALA A 89 11.26 -10.69 -4.54
CA ALA A 89 10.82 -11.98 -4.00
C ALA A 89 12.00 -12.91 -3.67
N GLY A 90 13.00 -12.93 -4.54
CA GLY A 90 14.24 -13.69 -4.38
C GLY A 90 15.08 -13.30 -3.16
N ASN A 91 14.95 -12.07 -2.66
CA ASN A 91 15.66 -11.58 -1.47
C ASN A 91 14.87 -11.79 -0.17
N LEU A 92 13.57 -12.08 -0.25
CA LEU A 92 12.76 -12.36 0.93
C LEU A 92 13.11 -13.73 1.54
N THR A 93 13.02 -13.81 2.86
CA THR A 93 13.14 -15.06 3.62
C THR A 93 11.98 -16.01 3.34
N SER A 94 12.16 -17.30 3.64
CA SER A 94 11.12 -18.31 3.45
C SER A 94 9.83 -18.00 4.22
N SER A 95 9.92 -17.39 5.40
CA SER A 95 8.76 -16.98 6.21
C SER A 95 8.02 -15.81 5.58
N GLU A 96 8.72 -14.81 5.05
CA GLU A 96 8.10 -13.65 4.38
C GLU A 96 7.42 -14.06 3.07
N ARG A 97 7.97 -15.04 2.33
CA ARG A 97 7.34 -15.57 1.11
C ARG A 97 6.06 -16.34 1.38
N GLN A 98 5.91 -16.92 2.57
CA GLN A 98 4.72 -17.66 2.97
C GLN A 98 3.58 -16.75 3.45
N ASP A 99 3.81 -15.44 3.51
CA ASP A 99 2.72 -14.48 3.69
C ASP A 99 1.73 -14.63 2.54
N LYS A 100 0.46 -14.86 2.89
CA LYS A 100 -0.63 -15.07 1.93
C LYS A 100 -0.80 -13.86 1.02
N ASN A 101 -0.61 -12.65 1.54
CA ASN A 101 -0.73 -11.42 0.75
C ASN A 101 0.38 -11.34 -0.30
N PHE A 102 1.61 -11.68 0.07
CA PHE A 102 2.73 -11.72 -0.86
C PHE A 102 2.50 -12.72 -2.00
N THR A 103 2.01 -13.92 -1.66
CA THR A 103 1.72 -14.97 -2.65
C THR A 103 0.63 -14.54 -3.64
N ILE A 104 -0.45 -13.92 -3.16
CA ILE A 104 -1.54 -13.40 -4.01
C ILE A 104 -1.01 -12.32 -4.96
N ILE A 105 -0.22 -11.37 -4.47
CA ILE A 105 0.34 -10.27 -5.27
C ILE A 105 1.22 -10.84 -6.40
N VAL A 106 2.15 -11.74 -6.05
CA VAL A 106 3.05 -12.35 -7.04
C VAL A 106 2.26 -13.16 -8.07
N SER A 107 1.28 -13.95 -7.65
CA SER A 107 0.42 -14.72 -8.56
C SER A 107 -0.34 -13.82 -9.54
N ASN A 108 -0.94 -12.73 -9.05
CA ASN A 108 -1.63 -11.76 -9.90
C ASN A 108 -0.67 -11.08 -10.90
N CYS A 109 0.56 -10.76 -10.47
CA CYS A 109 1.58 -10.21 -11.37
C CYS A 109 1.88 -11.16 -12.53
N PHE A 110 2.01 -12.47 -12.25
CA PHE A 110 2.26 -13.47 -13.29
C PHE A 110 1.07 -13.66 -14.24
N GLN A 111 -0.17 -13.63 -13.72
CA GLN A 111 -1.37 -13.75 -14.56
C GLN A 111 -1.51 -12.57 -15.54
N LYS A 112 -1.14 -11.36 -15.14
CA LYS A 112 -1.21 -10.15 -15.98
C LYS A 112 -0.11 -10.08 -17.04
N PHE A 113 0.99 -10.83 -16.87
CA PHE A 113 2.13 -10.86 -17.79
C PHE A 113 2.56 -12.30 -18.15
N PRO A 114 1.74 -13.07 -18.90
CA PRO A 114 2.02 -14.48 -19.21
C PRO A 114 3.26 -14.71 -20.09
N SER A 115 3.76 -13.66 -20.76
CA SER A 115 4.86 -13.73 -21.72
C SER A 115 6.26 -13.94 -21.12
N ILE A 116 6.41 -13.90 -19.79
CA ILE A 116 7.72 -14.06 -19.10
C ILE A 116 8.01 -15.54 -18.80
N HIS A 117 7.11 -16.44 -19.19
CA HIS A 117 7.35 -17.88 -19.14
C HIS A 117 8.27 -18.32 -20.30
N GLU A 118 9.52 -17.84 -20.30
CA GLU A 118 10.58 -18.55 -21.01
C GLU A 118 10.86 -19.86 -20.26
N PRO A 119 10.73 -21.04 -20.90
CA PRO A 119 11.07 -22.29 -20.26
C PRO A 119 12.59 -22.34 -20.04
N ARG A 120 13.01 -22.31 -18.77
CA ARG A 120 14.38 -22.68 -18.39
C ARG A 120 14.62 -24.16 -18.69
N HIS A 121 15.59 -24.39 -19.57
CA HIS A 121 16.35 -25.63 -19.81
C HIS A 121 15.73 -26.72 -20.70
N GLN A 122 16.30 -26.84 -21.91
CA GLN A 122 16.93 -28.10 -22.30
C GLN A 122 18.45 -27.88 -22.43
N ARG A 123 19.19 -28.11 -21.33
CA ARG A 123 20.57 -28.60 -21.47
C ARG A 123 20.45 -30.12 -21.53
N THR A 124 20.32 -30.68 -22.73
CA THR A 124 20.58 -32.09 -22.94
C THR A 124 22.05 -32.25 -23.30
N HIS A 125 22.77 -32.92 -22.40
CA HIS A 125 24.08 -33.50 -22.66
C HIS A 125 24.04 -34.30 -23.98
N LYS A 126 24.93 -33.97 -24.90
CA LYS A 126 25.54 -34.90 -25.86
C LYS A 126 27.01 -34.48 -25.88
N GLY A 127 27.98 -35.22 -25.38
CA GLY A 127 28.18 -36.65 -25.44
C GLY A 127 29.65 -36.76 -25.84
N VAL A 128 30.52 -36.95 -24.85
CA VAL A 128 31.92 -37.35 -25.07
C VAL A 128 31.88 -38.74 -25.66
N THR A 129 32.25 -38.92 -26.92
CA THR A 129 33.19 -39.94 -27.42
C THR A 129 33.61 -39.54 -28.82
#